data_AF-A0A8S1XJL9-F1
#
_entry.id   AF-A0A8S1XJL9-F1
#
_cell.length_a   1.000
_cell.length_b   1.000
_cell.length_c   1.000
_cell.angle_alpha   90.00
_cell.angle_beta   90.00
_cell.angle_gamma   90.00
#
_symmetry.space_group_name_H-M   'P 1'
#
loop_
_entity.id
_entity.type
_entity.pdbx_description
1 polymer ?
#
loop_
_entity_poly.entity_id
_entity_poly.type
_entity_poly.pdbx_seq_one_letter_code
_entity_poly.pdbx_strand_id
1 'polypeptide(L)'
;MNKFSLTFIQKSLELKYQDHRYLSTIPACKAINLMCFLICMIRSIFSAIKQDYINLIIFAPLGLLVFIVHFVVMFYKKQWIDFYLVGINHILMCYQVYTEADFKPQEAFVFGQNMMVIHTIIILVSDFKFAVIQVINNAIIKLAIARYFQSDISIQAFIYCFILSFMILIPLQRTNKQYRESFLYTSQNNSLDWIIPKIIENPFVIFVYDYENVGFHVKLSNFNTFNQFESSNNNVQNLNSLLRKYKINGNSLETFILNRRQLSEQIIVNQQHEIVNSKNYSDKIYIKYSEVQLTEQTFIIILDYKQQDYIKMEKRIQKLETGINLFLLNMKGFLIKQLIMLNNSKGKDSSFIYMNKVNLMYILTKLSVRQNLFVHKCKIVPKINHFIKLFNKAYKKRVNFQFEKQHIQITTYKNVFEELLTILMTFIFRLQTNSQTKLILRGSYYQNEQFLDLLIKFDQSFQLFQQLQQNSHFRKNLKQIGPCDRLLMENNVVIIRLYKDLSQVNQLQTFLNHSNLKQTNSI
;
A
#
# COMPACT_ATOMS: atom_id res chain seq x y z
N MET A 1 -24.67 -13.02 30.88
CA MET A 1 -23.89 -13.71 31.94
C MET A 1 -24.78 -13.78 33.18
N ASN A 2 -24.82 -14.90 33.91
CA ASN A 2 -25.55 -14.98 35.17
C ASN A 2 -24.83 -14.13 36.22
N LYS A 3 -25.56 -13.23 36.90
CA LYS A 3 -25.01 -12.25 37.85
C LYS A 3 -24.36 -12.90 39.08
N PHE A 4 -24.88 -14.05 39.51
CA PHE A 4 -24.46 -14.73 40.74
C PHE A 4 -23.36 -15.75 40.52
N SER A 5 -23.43 -16.52 39.44
CA SER A 5 -22.44 -17.56 39.15
C SER A 5 -21.32 -17.10 38.22
N LEU A 6 -21.46 -15.91 37.63
CA LEU A 6 -20.62 -15.38 36.53
C LEU A 6 -20.57 -16.28 35.28
N THR A 7 -21.37 -17.35 35.19
CA THR A 7 -21.34 -18.21 34.01
C THR A 7 -22.06 -17.60 32.82
N PHE A 8 -21.54 -17.87 31.63
CA PHE A 8 -22.24 -17.54 30.39
C PHE A 8 -23.56 -18.32 30.31
N ILE A 9 -24.59 -17.66 29.78
CA ILE A 9 -25.93 -18.26 29.61
C ILE A 9 -25.86 -19.33 28.52
N GLN A 10 -25.07 -19.08 27.48
CA GLN A 10 -24.86 -20.01 26.38
C GLN A 10 -23.81 -21.07 26.76
N LYS A 11 -24.22 -22.34 26.82
CA LYS A 11 -23.37 -23.47 27.25
C LYS A 11 -22.13 -23.67 26.37
N SER A 12 -22.26 -23.49 25.05
CA SER A 12 -21.12 -23.61 24.13
C SER A 12 -20.05 -22.54 24.36
N LEU A 13 -20.45 -21.31 24.70
CA LEU A 13 -19.55 -20.23 25.04
C LEU A 13 -18.86 -20.49 26.39
N GLU A 14 -19.60 -21.01 27.38
CA GLU A 14 -19.03 -21.39 28.68
C GLU A 14 -17.98 -22.49 28.54
N LEU A 15 -18.23 -23.53 27.72
CA LEU A 15 -17.24 -24.59 27.48
C LEU A 15 -15.95 -24.04 26.87
N LYS A 16 -16.05 -23.17 25.86
CA LYS A 16 -14.88 -22.52 25.25
C LYS A 16 -14.11 -21.64 26.24
N TYR A 17 -14.82 -20.93 27.11
CA TYR A 17 -14.21 -20.13 28.17
C TYR A 17 -13.44 -21.01 29.16
N GLN A 18 -14.03 -22.12 29.61
CA GLN A 18 -13.37 -23.02 30.56
C GLN A 18 -12.13 -23.66 29.93
N ASP A 19 -12.19 -24.10 28.68
CA ASP A 19 -11.02 -24.61 27.95
C ASP A 19 -9.89 -23.56 27.85
N HIS A 20 -10.24 -22.32 27.54
CA HIS A 20 -9.29 -21.20 27.49
C HIS A 20 -8.67 -20.92 28.87
N ARG A 21 -9.49 -20.90 29.92
CA ARG A 21 -9.04 -20.69 31.30
C ARG A 21 -8.13 -21.82 31.78
N TYR A 22 -8.41 -23.07 31.44
CA TYR A 22 -7.56 -24.19 31.86
C TYR A 22 -6.12 -24.05 31.38
N LEU A 23 -5.87 -23.39 30.23
CA LEU A 23 -4.50 -23.12 29.77
C LEU A 23 -3.71 -22.25 30.76
N SER A 24 -4.35 -21.29 31.44
CA SER A 24 -3.70 -20.44 32.45
C SER A 24 -3.73 -21.05 33.85
N THR A 25 -4.73 -21.87 34.18
CA THR A 25 -4.86 -22.56 35.48
C THR A 25 -3.87 -23.72 35.63
N ILE A 26 -3.56 -24.44 34.54
CA ILE A 26 -2.66 -25.60 34.52
C ILE A 26 -1.27 -25.27 35.08
N PRO A 27 -0.55 -24.22 34.64
CA PRO A 27 0.75 -23.85 35.20
C PRO A 27 0.73 -23.62 36.71
N ALA A 28 -0.28 -22.88 37.22
CA ALA A 28 -0.42 -22.63 38.65
C ALA A 28 -0.68 -23.94 39.42
N CYS A 29 -1.54 -24.82 38.88
CA CYS A 29 -1.79 -26.14 39.44
C CYS A 29 -0.51 -27.01 39.48
N LYS A 30 0.35 -26.95 38.45
CA LYS A 30 1.68 -27.63 38.47
C LYS A 30 2.56 -27.12 39.61
N ALA A 31 2.64 -25.80 39.78
CA ALA A 31 3.45 -25.21 40.84
C ALA A 31 2.94 -25.60 42.23
N ILE A 32 1.62 -25.54 42.46
CA ILE A 32 1.00 -25.96 43.74
C ILE A 32 1.30 -27.43 44.02
N ASN A 33 1.18 -28.31 43.03
CA ASN A 33 1.45 -29.73 43.20
C ASN A 33 2.91 -30.04 43.46
N LEU A 34 3.82 -29.37 42.77
CA LEU A 34 5.25 -29.49 43.03
C LEU A 34 5.57 -29.09 44.48
N MET A 35 4.98 -27.99 44.96
CA MET A 35 5.15 -27.58 46.35
C MET A 35 4.56 -28.59 47.34
N CYS A 36 3.35 -29.11 47.09
CA CYS A 36 2.74 -30.14 47.94
C CYS A 36 3.60 -31.41 47.98
N PHE A 37 4.13 -31.83 46.83
CA PHE A 37 5.03 -32.97 46.73
C PHE A 37 6.34 -32.73 47.51
N LEU A 38 6.96 -31.56 47.35
CA LEU A 38 8.17 -31.19 48.10
C LEU A 38 7.92 -31.18 49.61
N ILE A 39 6.79 -30.66 50.07
CA ILE A 39 6.40 -30.67 51.50
C ILE A 39 6.31 -32.12 52.00
N CYS A 40 5.62 -33.01 51.27
CA CYS A 40 5.49 -34.42 51.64
C CYS A 40 6.85 -35.13 51.67
N MET A 41 7.72 -34.85 50.69
CA MET A 41 9.06 -35.43 50.61
C MET A 41 9.95 -34.97 51.76
N ILE A 42 10.00 -33.66 52.02
CA ILE A 42 10.78 -33.09 53.13
C ILE A 42 10.30 -33.68 54.46
N ARG A 43 8.99 -33.75 54.68
CA ARG A 43 8.42 -34.32 55.90
C ARG A 43 8.76 -35.80 56.05
N SER A 44 8.67 -36.56 54.97
CA SER A 44 9.05 -37.99 54.96
C SER A 44 10.53 -38.19 55.30
N ILE A 45 11.43 -37.35 54.75
CA ILE A 45 12.87 -37.39 55.08
C ILE A 45 13.10 -37.09 56.56
N PHE A 46 12.47 -36.04 57.09
CA PHE A 46 12.59 -35.71 58.52
C PHE A 46 12.03 -36.81 59.43
N SER A 47 10.91 -37.43 59.07
CA SER A 47 10.33 -38.56 59.79
C SER A 47 11.24 -39.78 59.76
N ALA A 48 11.91 -40.05 58.62
CA ALA A 48 12.91 -41.12 58.54
C ALA A 48 14.11 -40.87 59.46
N ILE A 49 14.63 -39.63 59.49
CA ILE A 49 15.75 -39.23 60.34
C ILE A 49 15.37 -39.36 61.83
N LYS A 50 14.15 -38.95 62.19
CA LYS A 50 13.63 -39.01 63.57
C LYS A 50 13.11 -40.40 63.96
N GLN A 51 13.17 -41.39 63.08
CA GLN A 51 12.61 -42.75 63.28
C GLN A 51 11.10 -42.75 63.60
N ASP A 52 10.37 -41.75 63.12
CA ASP A 52 8.92 -41.65 63.25
C ASP A 52 8.23 -42.34 62.07
N TYR A 53 8.12 -43.67 62.19
CA TYR A 53 7.59 -44.53 61.12
C TYR A 53 6.11 -44.27 60.82
N ILE A 54 5.32 -43.77 61.79
CA ILE A 54 3.90 -43.47 61.58
C ILE A 54 3.78 -42.32 60.58
N ASN A 55 4.48 -41.23 60.82
CA ASN A 55 4.48 -40.09 59.91
C ASN A 55 5.10 -40.42 58.55
N LEU A 56 6.14 -41.25 58.51
CA LEU A 56 6.70 -41.74 57.26
C LEU A 56 5.65 -42.48 56.40
N ILE A 57 4.89 -43.39 57.02
CA ILE A 57 3.86 -44.20 56.35
C ILE A 57 2.65 -43.35 55.92
N ILE A 58 2.42 -42.19 56.54
CA ILE A 58 1.35 -41.27 56.13
C ILE A 58 1.83 -40.37 54.97
N PHE A 59 2.97 -39.69 55.13
CA PHE A 59 3.39 -38.65 54.20
C PHE A 59 4.00 -39.18 52.89
N ALA A 60 4.67 -40.34 52.90
CA ALA A 60 5.24 -40.91 51.68
C ALA A 60 4.15 -41.37 50.69
N PRO A 61 3.11 -42.13 51.10
CA PRO A 61 1.98 -42.46 50.23
C PRO A 61 1.15 -41.23 49.83
N LEU A 62 1.01 -40.22 50.71
CA LEU A 62 0.33 -38.97 50.37
C LEU A 62 1.05 -38.22 49.24
N GLY A 63 2.39 -38.13 49.29
CA GLY A 63 3.19 -37.55 48.22
C GLY A 63 3.05 -38.30 46.90
N LEU A 64 3.03 -39.64 46.94
CA LEU A 64 2.79 -40.49 45.78
C LEU A 64 1.36 -40.33 45.22
N LEU A 65 0.35 -40.20 46.09
CA LEU A 65 -1.03 -39.92 45.71
C LEU A 65 -1.15 -38.56 45.00
N VAL A 66 -0.54 -37.50 45.55
CA VAL A 66 -0.52 -36.17 44.91
C VAL A 66 0.08 -36.25 43.51
N PHE A 67 1.16 -37.02 43.34
CA PHE A 67 1.80 -37.24 42.04
C PHE A 67 0.90 -37.99 41.04
N ILE A 68 0.26 -39.08 41.48
CA ILE A 68 -0.66 -39.86 40.62
C ILE A 68 -1.87 -39.02 40.21
N VAL A 69 -2.51 -38.34 41.15
CA VAL A 69 -3.70 -37.52 40.88
C VAL A 69 -3.33 -36.35 39.96
N HIS A 70 -2.15 -35.75 40.13
CA HIS A 70 -1.63 -34.74 39.22
C HIS A 70 -1.55 -35.28 37.78
N PHE A 71 -0.96 -36.47 37.59
CA PHE A 71 -0.86 -37.08 36.26
C PHE A 71 -2.24 -37.33 35.64
N VAL A 72 -3.19 -37.89 36.41
CA VAL A 72 -4.55 -38.18 35.92
C VAL A 72 -5.30 -36.90 35.52
N VAL A 73 -5.27 -35.86 36.37
CA VAL A 73 -5.99 -34.61 36.11
C VAL A 73 -5.41 -33.85 34.92
N MET A 74 -4.09 -33.85 34.77
CA MET A 74 -3.42 -33.05 33.75
C MET A 74 -3.44 -33.69 32.36
N PHE A 75 -3.36 -35.02 32.28
CA PHE A 75 -3.29 -35.75 31.02
C PHE A 75 -4.63 -36.31 30.55
N TYR A 76 -5.54 -36.68 31.45
CA TYR A 76 -6.79 -37.36 31.06
C TYR A 76 -8.06 -36.55 31.30
N LYS A 77 -8.12 -35.71 32.34
CA LYS A 77 -9.37 -35.08 32.79
C LYS A 77 -9.18 -33.63 33.27
N LYS A 78 -8.74 -32.74 32.36
CA LYS A 78 -8.52 -31.29 32.65
C LYS A 78 -9.72 -30.57 33.26
N GLN A 79 -10.94 -31.00 32.93
CA GLN A 79 -12.19 -30.44 33.48
C GLN A 79 -12.34 -30.64 35.00
N TRP A 80 -11.57 -31.55 35.60
CA TRP A 80 -11.62 -31.85 37.04
C TRP A 80 -10.62 -31.02 37.86
N ILE A 81 -9.86 -30.12 37.22
CA ILE A 81 -8.86 -29.28 37.89
C ILE A 81 -9.47 -28.48 39.05
N ASP A 82 -10.65 -27.89 38.88
CA ASP A 82 -11.26 -27.08 39.93
C ASP A 82 -11.64 -27.93 41.16
N PHE A 83 -12.20 -29.14 40.97
CA PHE A 83 -12.48 -30.08 42.06
C PHE A 83 -11.21 -30.55 42.76
N TYR A 84 -10.16 -30.81 41.98
CA TYR A 84 -8.87 -31.21 42.53
C TYR A 84 -8.23 -30.11 43.37
N LEU A 85 -8.27 -28.86 42.92
CA LEU A 85 -7.79 -27.70 43.68
C LEU A 85 -8.57 -27.54 44.98
N VAL A 86 -9.90 -27.73 44.98
CA VAL A 86 -10.70 -27.77 46.22
C VAL A 86 -10.18 -28.86 47.16
N GLY A 87 -9.96 -30.07 46.65
CA GLY A 87 -9.47 -31.21 47.44
C GLY A 87 -8.10 -30.96 48.06
N ILE A 88 -7.14 -30.47 47.27
CA ILE A 88 -5.81 -30.07 47.77
C ILE A 88 -5.93 -29.00 48.85
N ASN A 89 -6.81 -28.01 48.66
CA ASN A 89 -6.97 -26.92 49.62
C ASN A 89 -7.39 -27.46 51.00
N HIS A 90 -8.29 -28.45 51.04
CA HIS A 90 -8.73 -29.08 52.29
C HIS A 90 -7.66 -29.99 52.89
N ILE A 91 -6.93 -30.77 52.07
CA ILE A 91 -5.80 -31.58 52.54
C ILE A 91 -4.72 -30.71 53.18
N LEU A 92 -4.37 -29.58 52.55
CA LEU A 92 -3.42 -28.62 53.10
C LEU A 92 -3.91 -28.01 54.42
N MET A 93 -5.21 -27.80 54.57
CA MET A 93 -5.78 -27.28 55.81
C MET A 93 -5.72 -28.33 56.93
N CYS A 94 -6.01 -29.60 56.64
CA CYS A 94 -5.80 -30.69 57.60
C CYS A 94 -4.32 -30.81 57.99
N TYR A 95 -3.42 -30.69 57.03
CA TYR A 95 -1.98 -30.68 57.28
C TYR A 95 -1.55 -29.49 58.15
N GLN A 96 -2.13 -28.31 57.92
CA GLN A 96 -1.88 -27.12 58.73
C GLN A 96 -2.22 -27.40 60.20
N VAL A 97 -3.43 -27.88 60.48
CA VAL A 97 -3.89 -28.19 61.84
C VAL A 97 -3.02 -29.24 62.52
N TYR A 98 -2.70 -30.32 61.79
CA TYR A 98 -1.85 -31.39 62.32
C TYR A 98 -0.46 -30.89 62.72
N THR A 99 0.14 -30.02 61.89
CA THR A 99 1.50 -29.55 62.10
C THR A 99 1.57 -28.45 63.16
N GLU A 100 0.58 -27.56 63.24
CA GLU A 100 0.54 -26.48 64.23
C GLU A 100 0.40 -27.00 65.67
N ALA A 101 -0.18 -28.18 65.88
CA ALA A 101 -0.30 -28.80 67.20
C ALA A 101 1.06 -29.08 67.88
N ASP A 102 2.11 -29.33 67.09
CA ASP A 102 3.45 -29.65 67.58
C ASP A 102 4.38 -28.43 67.66
N PHE A 103 3.95 -27.27 67.18
CA PHE A 103 4.80 -26.08 67.05
C PHE A 103 4.66 -25.13 68.24
N LYS A 104 5.74 -24.39 68.54
CA LYS A 104 5.65 -23.27 69.48
C LYS A 104 4.75 -22.18 68.89
N PRO A 105 4.07 -21.35 69.73
CA PRO A 105 3.11 -20.36 69.23
C PRO A 105 3.63 -19.42 68.14
N GLN A 106 4.89 -18.96 68.24
CA GLN A 106 5.49 -18.12 67.20
C GLN A 106 5.79 -18.88 65.89
N GLU A 107 6.22 -20.15 65.99
CA GLU A 107 6.48 -21.01 64.83
C GLU A 107 5.18 -21.36 64.12
N ALA A 108 4.13 -21.69 64.88
CA ALA A 108 2.77 -21.92 64.39
C ALA A 108 2.22 -20.67 63.69
N PHE A 109 2.43 -19.47 64.24
CA PHE A 109 2.01 -18.22 63.59
C PHE A 109 2.68 -18.02 62.21
N VAL A 110 4.01 -18.15 62.13
CA VAL A 110 4.75 -17.97 60.87
C VAL A 110 4.32 -19.01 59.83
N PHE A 111 4.18 -20.27 60.25
CA PHE A 111 3.73 -21.35 59.37
C PHE A 111 2.29 -21.12 58.88
N GLY A 112 1.38 -20.77 59.78
CA GLY A 112 -0.03 -20.50 59.46
C GLY A 112 -0.22 -19.32 58.49
N GLN A 113 0.59 -18.26 58.61
CA GLN A 113 0.59 -17.14 57.66
C GLN A 113 1.00 -17.60 56.25
N ASN A 114 2.06 -18.39 56.13
CA ASN A 114 2.52 -18.92 54.84
C ASN A 114 1.50 -19.89 54.23
N MET A 115 0.87 -20.75 55.04
CA MET A 115 -0.22 -21.63 54.59
C MET A 115 -1.44 -20.82 54.13
N MET A 116 -1.78 -19.72 54.81
CA MET A 116 -2.86 -18.83 54.38
C MET A 116 -2.60 -18.21 52.99
N VAL A 117 -1.34 -17.86 52.68
CA VAL A 117 -0.96 -17.38 51.33
C VAL A 117 -1.20 -18.47 50.28
N ILE A 118 -0.79 -19.72 50.56
CA ILE A 118 -1.03 -20.85 49.65
C ILE A 118 -2.52 -21.09 49.43
N HIS A 119 -3.32 -21.11 50.50
CA HIS A 119 -4.78 -21.23 50.42
C HIS A 119 -5.39 -20.11 49.56
N THR A 120 -4.89 -18.88 49.70
CA THR A 120 -5.37 -17.73 48.92
C THR A 120 -5.01 -17.86 47.43
N ILE A 121 -3.82 -18.34 47.09
CA ILE A 121 -3.41 -18.60 45.71
C ILE A 121 -4.32 -19.65 45.06
N ILE A 122 -4.62 -20.75 45.78
CA ILE A 122 -5.53 -21.81 45.29
C ILE A 122 -6.93 -21.24 45.01
N ILE A 123 -7.45 -20.41 45.91
CA ILE A 123 -8.75 -19.75 45.76
C ILE A 123 -8.76 -18.81 44.54
N LEU A 124 -7.71 -18.01 44.34
CA LEU A 124 -7.62 -17.03 43.25
C LEU A 124 -7.59 -17.68 41.86
N VAL A 125 -6.97 -18.85 41.76
CA VAL A 125 -6.81 -19.61 40.50
C VAL A 125 -8.07 -20.43 40.16
N SER A 126 -8.93 -20.71 41.15
CA SER A 126 -10.18 -21.49 41.01
C SER A 126 -11.30 -20.68 40.34
N ASP A 127 -12.30 -21.36 39.73
CA ASP A 127 -13.44 -20.66 39.13
C ASP A 127 -14.24 -19.98 40.24
N PHE A 128 -14.93 -18.89 39.92
CA PHE A 128 -15.66 -18.11 40.91
C PHE A 128 -16.59 -18.97 41.79
N LYS A 129 -17.32 -19.93 41.19
CA LYS A 129 -18.20 -20.85 41.92
C LYS A 129 -17.44 -21.69 42.96
N PHE A 130 -16.32 -22.28 42.55
CA PHE A 130 -15.52 -23.15 43.41
C PHE A 130 -14.76 -22.34 44.46
N ALA A 131 -14.27 -21.17 44.10
CA ALA A 131 -13.62 -20.25 45.02
C ALA A 131 -14.58 -19.76 46.12
N VAL A 132 -15.85 -19.45 45.80
CA VAL A 132 -16.87 -19.12 46.81
C VAL A 132 -17.08 -20.28 47.78
N ILE A 133 -17.22 -21.51 47.26
CA ILE A 133 -17.37 -22.72 48.09
C ILE A 133 -16.15 -22.89 49.00
N GLN A 134 -14.93 -22.74 48.47
CA GLN A 134 -13.70 -22.86 49.25
C GLN A 134 -13.60 -21.80 50.35
N VAL A 135 -13.96 -20.54 50.08
CA VAL A 135 -13.93 -19.47 51.08
C VAL A 135 -14.90 -19.76 52.22
N ILE A 136 -16.14 -20.15 51.90
CA ILE A 136 -17.17 -20.47 52.90
C ILE A 136 -16.74 -21.70 53.72
N ASN A 137 -16.31 -22.78 53.07
CA ASN A 137 -15.87 -24.00 53.75
C ASN A 137 -14.65 -23.74 54.64
N ASN A 138 -13.65 -22.99 54.16
CA ASN A 138 -12.47 -22.65 54.95
C ASN A 138 -12.83 -21.83 56.18
N ALA A 139 -13.77 -20.88 56.06
CA ALA A 139 -14.24 -20.10 57.20
C ALA A 139 -14.94 -21.00 58.24
N ILE A 140 -15.87 -21.86 57.81
CA ILE A 140 -16.59 -22.78 58.70
C ILE A 140 -15.63 -23.74 59.39
N ILE A 141 -14.72 -24.38 58.65
CA ILE A 141 -13.80 -25.37 59.19
C ILE A 141 -12.82 -24.71 60.16
N LYS A 142 -12.25 -23.54 59.82
CA LYS A 142 -11.36 -22.80 60.74
C LYS A 142 -12.07 -22.35 62.01
N LEU A 143 -13.32 -21.92 61.93
CA LEU A 143 -14.12 -21.58 63.11
C LEU A 143 -14.40 -22.82 63.98
N ALA A 144 -14.70 -23.97 63.35
CA ALA A 144 -14.90 -25.22 64.06
C ALA A 144 -13.62 -25.69 64.78
N ILE A 145 -12.48 -25.63 64.09
CA ILE A 145 -11.15 -25.94 64.65
C ILE A 145 -10.85 -24.99 65.82
N ALA A 146 -11.02 -23.69 65.62
CA ALA A 146 -10.75 -22.71 66.66
C ALA A 146 -11.61 -22.98 67.90
N ARG A 147 -12.91 -23.27 67.72
CA ARG A 147 -13.83 -23.60 68.81
C ARG A 147 -13.44 -24.89 69.54
N TYR A 148 -12.87 -25.87 68.83
CA TYR A 148 -12.39 -27.12 69.40
C TYR A 148 -11.16 -26.90 70.29
N PHE A 149 -10.19 -26.10 69.84
CA PHE A 149 -8.96 -25.84 70.61
C PHE A 149 -9.10 -24.75 71.67
N GLN A 150 -10.03 -23.80 71.51
CA GLN A 150 -10.29 -22.73 72.46
C GLN A 150 -11.79 -22.59 72.70
N SER A 151 -12.25 -23.03 73.87
CA SER A 151 -13.67 -23.00 74.25
C SER A 151 -14.24 -21.58 74.40
N ASP A 152 -13.39 -20.59 74.66
CA ASP A 152 -13.81 -19.21 74.97
C ASP A 152 -13.46 -18.23 73.84
N ILE A 153 -13.84 -18.58 72.60
CA ILE A 153 -13.76 -17.64 71.48
C ILE A 153 -14.83 -16.57 71.62
N SER A 154 -14.42 -15.31 71.57
CA SER A 154 -15.33 -14.16 71.61
C SER A 154 -16.23 -14.11 70.38
N ILE A 155 -17.49 -13.71 70.57
CA ILE A 155 -18.45 -13.49 69.47
C ILE A 155 -17.90 -12.48 68.44
N GLN A 156 -17.10 -11.51 68.90
CA GLN A 156 -16.41 -10.55 68.05
C GLN A 156 -15.50 -11.22 67.01
N ALA A 157 -14.75 -12.26 67.39
CA ALA A 157 -13.89 -13.00 66.46
C ALA A 157 -14.70 -13.75 65.38
N PHE A 158 -15.86 -14.31 65.74
CA PHE A 158 -16.78 -14.91 64.76
C PHE A 158 -17.25 -13.87 63.73
N ILE A 159 -17.72 -12.71 64.19
CA ILE A 159 -18.19 -11.63 63.31
C ILE A 159 -17.08 -11.16 62.36
N TYR A 160 -15.86 -10.97 62.88
CA TYR A 160 -14.71 -10.57 62.06
C TYR A 160 -14.36 -11.63 61.01
N CYS A 161 -14.38 -12.91 61.37
CA CYS A 161 -14.13 -14.00 60.42
C CYS A 161 -15.13 -13.99 59.26
N PHE A 162 -16.42 -13.79 59.53
CA PHE A 162 -17.44 -13.68 58.50
C PHE A 162 -17.23 -12.45 57.61
N ILE A 163 -17.05 -11.26 58.19
CA ILE A 163 -16.85 -10.02 57.42
C ILE A 163 -15.63 -10.13 56.50
N LEU A 164 -14.49 -10.62 57.01
CA LEU A 164 -13.28 -10.79 56.21
C LEU A 164 -13.46 -11.84 55.09
N SER A 165 -14.17 -12.93 55.37
CA SER A 165 -14.48 -13.97 54.38
C SER A 165 -15.42 -13.47 53.28
N PHE A 166 -16.35 -12.56 53.58
CA PHE A 166 -17.16 -11.92 52.55
C PHE A 166 -16.37 -10.85 51.77
N MET A 167 -15.46 -10.13 52.43
CA MET A 167 -14.65 -9.09 51.80
C MET A 167 -13.79 -9.65 50.66
N ILE A 168 -13.22 -10.85 50.81
CA ILE A 168 -12.41 -11.49 49.75
C ILE A 168 -13.23 -11.90 48.52
N LEU A 169 -14.55 -12.08 48.64
CA LEU A 169 -15.40 -12.42 47.51
C LEU A 169 -15.57 -11.27 46.51
N ILE A 170 -15.49 -10.02 46.97
CA ILE A 170 -15.62 -8.81 46.13
C ILE A 170 -14.50 -8.72 45.08
N PRO A 171 -13.20 -8.70 45.44
CA PRO A 171 -12.13 -8.66 44.46
C PRO A 171 -12.09 -9.94 43.60
N LEU A 172 -12.46 -11.09 44.16
CA LEU A 172 -12.57 -12.35 43.43
C LEU A 172 -13.64 -12.29 42.33
N GLN A 173 -14.81 -11.71 42.63
CA GLN A 173 -15.90 -11.51 41.67
C GLN A 173 -15.48 -10.53 40.57
N ARG A 174 -14.86 -9.40 40.93
CA ARG A 174 -14.42 -8.39 39.98
C ARG A 174 -13.38 -8.95 39.01
N THR A 175 -12.40 -9.68 39.53
CA THR A 175 -11.32 -10.29 38.74
C THR A 175 -11.88 -11.33 37.76
N ASN A 176 -12.71 -12.26 38.24
CA ASN A 176 -13.33 -13.27 37.36
C ASN A 176 -14.25 -12.65 36.31
N LYS A 177 -15.00 -11.60 36.65
CA LYS A 177 -15.80 -10.85 35.69
C LYS A 177 -14.95 -10.22 34.59
N GLN A 178 -13.85 -9.57 34.94
CA GLN A 178 -12.94 -8.95 33.97
C GLN A 178 -12.31 -10.00 33.03
N TYR A 179 -11.89 -11.15 33.55
CA TYR A 179 -11.39 -12.25 32.72
C TYR A 179 -12.43 -12.76 31.73
N ARG A 180 -13.68 -12.91 32.17
CA ARG A 180 -14.79 -13.35 31.30
C ARG A 180 -15.15 -12.30 30.24
N GLU A 181 -15.14 -11.02 30.59
CA GLU A 181 -15.34 -9.93 29.63
C GLU A 181 -14.21 -9.88 28.59
N SER A 182 -12.95 -10.00 29.02
CA SER A 182 -11.79 -10.08 28.12
C SER A 182 -11.89 -11.27 27.15
N PHE A 183 -12.32 -12.43 27.63
CA PHE A 183 -12.60 -13.59 26.78
C PHE A 183 -13.70 -13.32 25.74
N LEU A 184 -14.74 -12.60 26.12
CA LEU A 184 -15.85 -12.28 25.20
C LEU A 184 -15.39 -11.31 24.10
N TYR A 185 -14.58 -10.31 24.42
CA TYR A 185 -14.00 -9.40 23.43
C TYR A 185 -13.06 -10.13 22.45
N THR A 186 -12.19 -11.00 22.96
CA THR A 186 -11.29 -11.80 22.11
C THR A 186 -12.05 -12.80 21.24
N SER A 187 -13.09 -13.44 21.76
CA SER A 187 -13.90 -14.39 20.98
C SER A 187 -14.82 -13.71 19.95
N GLN A 188 -15.26 -12.47 20.17
CA GLN A 188 -16.09 -11.72 19.21
C GLN A 188 -15.27 -11.05 18.10
N ASN A 189 -14.02 -10.66 18.38
CA ASN A 189 -13.15 -9.99 17.41
C ASN A 189 -12.81 -10.82 16.17
N ASN A 190 -12.78 -12.16 16.26
CA ASN A 190 -12.63 -13.02 15.09
C ASN A 190 -13.73 -12.80 14.02
N SER A 191 -14.88 -12.24 14.40
CA SER A 191 -15.94 -11.87 13.47
C SER A 191 -15.73 -10.51 12.78
N LEU A 192 -14.94 -9.61 13.36
CA LEU A 192 -14.62 -8.33 12.71
C LEU A 192 -13.49 -8.51 11.69
N ASP A 193 -12.58 -9.44 11.94
CA ASP A 193 -11.45 -9.73 11.05
C ASP A 193 -11.87 -10.20 9.64
N TRP A 194 -13.06 -10.81 9.48
CA TRP A 194 -13.60 -11.15 8.15
C TRP A 194 -14.43 -10.05 7.50
N ILE A 195 -14.94 -9.09 8.29
CA ILE A 195 -15.78 -7.99 7.81
C ILE A 195 -14.91 -6.82 7.34
N ILE A 196 -13.84 -6.49 8.07
CA ILE A 196 -12.94 -5.37 7.77
C ILE A 196 -12.41 -5.43 6.32
N PRO A 197 -11.93 -6.57 5.79
CA PRO A 197 -11.48 -6.65 4.40
C PRO A 197 -12.59 -6.45 3.36
N LYS A 198 -13.86 -6.67 3.73
CA LYS A 198 -15.02 -6.45 2.86
C LYS A 198 -15.49 -5.00 2.86
N ILE A 199 -15.24 -4.24 3.92
CA ILE A 199 -15.60 -2.83 4.02
C ILE A 199 -14.51 -1.94 3.41
N ILE A 200 -13.23 -2.30 3.61
CA ILE A 200 -12.11 -1.52 3.11
C ILE A 200 -11.73 -2.06 1.72
N GLU A 201 -12.26 -1.43 0.67
CA GLU A 201 -11.90 -1.75 -0.73
C GLU A 201 -10.44 -1.42 -1.04
N ASN A 202 -9.88 -0.40 -0.39
CA ASN A 202 -8.50 0.02 -0.58
C ASN A 202 -7.52 -0.96 0.07
N PRO A 203 -6.31 -1.16 -0.48
CA PRO A 203 -5.31 -2.06 0.11
C PRO A 203 -4.86 -1.53 1.46
N PHE A 204 -4.81 -2.41 2.46
CA PHE A 204 -4.52 -2.01 3.83
C PHE A 204 -3.72 -3.05 4.58
N VAL A 205 -3.15 -2.62 5.70
CA VAL A 205 -2.49 -3.49 6.67
C VAL A 205 -2.76 -3.02 8.08
N ILE A 206 -3.04 -3.99 8.95
CA ILE A 206 -3.18 -3.86 10.39
C ILE A 206 -2.07 -4.70 11.02
N PHE A 207 -1.23 -4.07 11.83
CA PHE A 207 -0.05 -4.72 12.38
C PHE A 207 0.30 -4.17 13.76
N VAL A 208 1.07 -4.96 14.50
CA VAL A 208 1.55 -4.64 15.85
C VAL A 208 3.05 -4.85 15.91
N TYR A 209 3.72 -4.15 16.81
CA TYR A 209 5.12 -4.42 17.11
C TYR A 209 5.26 -5.57 18.11
N ASP A 210 5.93 -6.63 17.71
CA ASP A 210 6.30 -7.77 18.55
C ASP A 210 7.64 -7.48 19.25
N TYR A 211 7.57 -7.42 20.59
CA TYR A 211 8.73 -7.17 21.45
C TYR A 211 9.69 -8.36 21.49
N GLU A 212 9.18 -9.58 21.39
CA GLU A 212 9.99 -10.81 21.53
C GLU A 212 10.86 -11.02 20.29
N ASN A 213 10.28 -10.77 19.11
CA ASN A 213 10.95 -10.96 17.83
C ASN A 213 11.59 -9.68 17.26
N VAL A 214 11.51 -8.56 17.98
CA VAL A 214 12.02 -7.24 17.56
C VAL A 214 11.58 -6.90 16.12
N GLY A 215 10.27 -6.98 15.87
CA GLY A 215 9.74 -6.87 14.51
C GLY A 215 8.26 -6.53 14.46
N PHE A 216 7.75 -6.30 13.25
CA PHE A 216 6.33 -6.06 13.05
C PHE A 216 5.60 -7.34 12.66
N HIS A 217 4.53 -7.64 13.39
CA HIS A 217 3.64 -8.76 13.14
C HIS A 217 2.35 -8.28 12.47
N VAL A 218 2.00 -8.86 11.32
CA VAL A 218 0.77 -8.55 10.59
C VAL A 218 -0.41 -9.28 11.24
N LYS A 219 -1.44 -8.54 11.65
CA LYS A 219 -2.71 -9.12 12.11
C LYS A 219 -3.65 -9.40 10.93
N LEU A 220 -3.79 -8.43 10.05
CA LEU A 220 -4.69 -8.49 8.90
C LEU A 220 -4.16 -7.62 7.77
N SER A 221 -4.25 -8.07 6.53
CA SER A 221 -3.86 -7.26 5.38
C SER A 221 -4.56 -7.68 4.11
N ASN A 222 -4.73 -6.72 3.20
CA ASN A 222 -5.15 -6.96 1.82
C ASN A 222 -4.18 -6.27 0.86
N PHE A 223 -2.95 -6.78 0.77
CA PHE A 223 -1.93 -6.24 -0.14
C PHE A 223 -2.08 -6.74 -1.57
N ASN A 224 -2.86 -7.81 -1.80
CA ASN A 224 -2.96 -8.48 -3.11
C ASN A 224 -3.49 -7.57 -4.22
N THR A 225 -4.17 -6.50 -3.86
CA THR A 225 -4.73 -5.49 -4.77
C THR A 225 -3.77 -4.32 -5.03
N PHE A 226 -2.55 -4.34 -4.47
CA PHE A 226 -1.54 -3.29 -4.63
C PHE A 226 -0.49 -3.71 -5.68
N ASN A 227 -0.53 -3.08 -6.87
CA ASN A 227 0.23 -3.49 -8.06
C ASN A 227 1.76 -3.51 -7.90
N GLN A 228 2.32 -2.83 -6.89
CA GLN A 228 3.79 -2.78 -6.69
C GLN A 228 4.29 -3.89 -5.75
N PHE A 229 3.40 -4.70 -5.17
CA PHE A 229 3.76 -5.91 -4.43
C PHE A 229 3.52 -7.14 -5.28
N GLU A 230 4.49 -8.05 -5.29
CA GLU A 230 4.34 -9.34 -5.94
C GLU A 230 3.41 -10.22 -5.10
N SER A 231 2.46 -10.86 -5.76
CA SER A 231 1.51 -11.79 -5.12
C SER A 231 2.19 -13.03 -4.52
N SER A 232 3.42 -13.33 -4.92
CA SER A 232 4.26 -14.41 -4.39
C SER A 232 4.88 -14.10 -3.01
N ASN A 233 4.93 -12.83 -2.60
CA ASN A 233 5.54 -12.43 -1.33
C ASN A 233 4.53 -12.57 -0.19
N ASN A 234 5.02 -13.03 0.97
CA ASN A 234 4.20 -13.13 2.17
C ASN A 234 3.80 -11.73 2.68
N ASN A 235 2.65 -11.62 3.34
CA ASN A 235 2.14 -10.34 3.87
C ASN A 235 3.13 -9.59 4.78
N VAL A 236 3.93 -10.33 5.56
CA VAL A 236 4.99 -9.75 6.41
C VAL A 236 6.13 -9.16 5.56
N GLN A 237 6.51 -9.80 4.46
CA GLN A 237 7.53 -9.28 3.54
C GLN A 237 7.01 -8.02 2.82
N ASN A 238 5.74 -8.02 2.43
CA ASN A 238 5.10 -6.85 1.82
C ASN A 238 5.02 -5.68 2.80
N LEU A 239 4.66 -5.92 4.06
CA LEU A 239 4.71 -4.91 5.12
C LEU A 239 6.14 -4.36 5.30
N ASN A 240 7.14 -5.23 5.46
CA ASN A 240 8.53 -4.79 5.63
C ASN A 240 9.04 -3.98 4.42
N SER A 241 8.64 -4.38 3.21
CA SER A 241 8.94 -3.64 1.99
C SER A 241 8.27 -2.25 2.00
N LEU A 242 7.00 -2.15 2.44
CA LEU A 242 6.31 -0.87 2.61
C LEU A 242 7.03 0.03 3.63
N LEU A 243 7.32 -0.49 4.81
CA LEU A 243 7.91 0.27 5.92
C LEU A 243 9.32 0.78 5.60
N ARG A 244 10.12 0.00 4.87
CA ARG A 244 11.52 0.33 4.55
C ARG A 244 11.70 1.13 3.27
N LYS A 245 10.97 0.80 2.21
CA LYS A 245 11.17 1.42 0.89
C LYS A 245 10.53 2.80 0.80
N TYR A 246 9.47 3.06 1.54
CA TYR A 246 8.76 4.33 1.47
C TYR A 246 9.16 5.26 2.60
N LYS A 247 9.23 6.55 2.27
CA LYS A 247 9.63 7.62 3.17
C LYS A 247 8.49 8.63 3.37
N ILE A 248 8.37 9.12 4.60
CA ILE A 248 7.51 10.21 5.02
C ILE A 248 8.39 11.32 5.61
N ASN A 249 8.30 12.54 5.08
CA ASN A 249 9.11 13.69 5.51
C ASN A 249 10.63 13.40 5.58
N GLY A 250 11.16 12.59 4.65
CA GLY A 250 12.57 12.21 4.59
C GLY A 250 12.97 10.99 5.42
N ASN A 251 12.15 10.58 6.39
CA ASN A 251 12.37 9.41 7.24
C ASN A 251 11.66 8.18 6.66
N SER A 252 12.18 6.98 6.92
CA SER A 252 11.46 5.75 6.57
C SER A 252 10.13 5.64 7.34
N LEU A 253 9.14 4.99 6.75
CA LEU A 253 7.88 4.68 7.45
C LEU A 253 8.14 3.84 8.72
N GLU A 254 9.12 2.93 8.66
CA GLU A 254 9.57 2.14 9.83
C GLU A 254 10.01 3.05 10.99
N THR A 255 10.93 3.97 10.74
CA THR A 255 11.40 4.91 11.78
C THR A 255 10.32 5.87 12.25
N PHE A 256 9.43 6.30 11.35
CA PHE A 256 8.27 7.12 11.73
C PHE A 256 7.37 6.39 12.75
N ILE A 257 7.02 5.13 12.48
CA ILE A 257 6.16 4.34 13.37
C ILE A 257 6.86 4.03 14.71
N LEU A 258 8.16 3.70 14.67
CA LEU A 258 8.93 3.45 15.89
C LEU A 258 9.03 4.68 16.80
N ASN A 259 9.22 5.88 16.22
CA ASN A 259 9.26 7.13 16.99
C ASN A 259 7.89 7.46 17.58
N ARG A 260 6.81 7.23 16.82
CA ARG A 260 5.43 7.44 17.28
C ARG A 260 5.07 6.54 18.46
N ARG A 261 5.58 5.32 18.49
CA ARG A 261 5.42 4.42 19.63
C ARG A 261 6.04 4.95 20.92
N GLN A 262 7.16 5.67 20.85
CA GLN A 262 7.82 6.24 22.03
C GLN A 262 7.11 7.48 22.60
N LEU A 263 6.33 8.19 21.77
CA LEU A 263 5.73 9.50 22.07
C LEU A 263 4.21 9.42 22.32
N SER A 264 3.73 8.32 22.92
CA SER A 264 2.34 7.83 22.90
C SER A 264 1.26 8.68 23.63
N GLU A 265 1.37 10.01 23.66
CA GLU A 265 0.41 10.86 24.37
C GLU A 265 -0.85 11.20 23.55
N GLN A 266 -0.81 11.09 22.22
CA GLN A 266 -1.94 11.41 21.34
C GLN A 266 -2.16 10.34 20.28
N ILE A 267 -3.34 9.71 20.30
CA ILE A 267 -3.78 8.73 19.31
C ILE A 267 -4.08 9.46 18.00
N ILE A 268 -3.44 9.04 16.90
CA ILE A 268 -3.73 9.56 15.56
C ILE A 268 -4.83 8.74 14.91
N VAL A 269 -5.86 9.41 14.40
CA VAL A 269 -6.94 8.77 13.64
C VAL A 269 -7.09 9.42 12.27
N ASN A 270 -7.08 8.58 11.23
CA ASN A 270 -7.34 8.93 9.84
C ASN A 270 -6.51 10.11 9.29
N GLN A 271 -5.24 10.22 9.70
CA GLN A 271 -4.35 11.23 9.15
C GLN A 271 -3.87 10.83 7.76
N GLN A 272 -3.93 11.79 6.84
CA GLN A 272 -3.45 11.61 5.47
C GLN A 272 -1.98 12.01 5.37
N HIS A 273 -1.18 11.13 4.76
CA HIS A 273 0.23 11.38 4.50
C HIS A 273 0.60 11.05 3.07
N GLU A 274 1.51 11.83 2.50
CA GLU A 274 2.17 11.51 1.25
C GLU A 274 3.47 10.76 1.56
N ILE A 275 3.61 9.57 0.99
CA ILE A 275 4.82 8.75 1.07
C ILE A 275 5.45 8.62 -0.32
N VAL A 276 6.78 8.60 -0.34
CA VAL A 276 7.56 8.54 -1.59
C VAL A 276 8.45 7.32 -1.57
N ASN A 277 8.52 6.59 -2.68
CA ASN A 277 9.44 5.48 -2.82
C ASN A 277 10.89 5.99 -2.89
N SER A 278 11.75 5.44 -2.04
CA SER A 278 13.18 5.79 -1.95
C SER A 278 13.97 5.55 -3.24
N LYS A 279 13.55 4.60 -4.09
CA LYS A 279 14.22 4.31 -5.37
C LYS A 279 13.65 5.12 -6.54
N ASN A 280 12.35 5.42 -6.50
CA ASN A 280 11.63 6.15 -7.54
C ASN A 280 10.85 7.31 -6.93
N TYR A 281 11.44 8.51 -6.94
CA TYR A 281 10.80 9.72 -6.41
C TYR A 281 9.52 10.13 -7.15
N SER A 282 9.27 9.57 -8.33
CA SER A 282 8.03 9.75 -9.10
C SER A 282 6.85 8.97 -8.51
N ASP A 283 7.11 7.92 -7.74
CA ASP A 283 6.08 7.04 -7.18
C ASP A 283 5.62 7.59 -5.83
N LYS A 284 4.74 8.59 -5.89
CA LYS A 284 4.09 9.22 -4.73
C LYS A 284 2.80 8.49 -4.39
N ILE A 285 2.64 8.11 -3.14
CA ILE A 285 1.47 7.38 -2.62
C ILE A 285 0.84 8.12 -1.46
N TYR A 286 -0.48 8.22 -1.47
CA TYR A 286 -1.22 8.78 -0.37
C TYR A 286 -1.68 7.64 0.54
N ILE A 287 -1.40 7.78 1.83
CA ILE A 287 -1.81 6.83 2.85
C ILE A 287 -2.71 7.50 3.87
N LYS A 288 -3.66 6.73 4.40
CA LYS A 288 -4.36 7.06 5.64
C LYS A 288 -3.76 6.23 6.75
N TYR A 289 -3.31 6.90 7.79
CA TYR A 289 -2.65 6.31 8.94
C TYR A 289 -3.54 6.46 10.17
N SER A 290 -3.62 5.40 10.98
CA SER A 290 -4.32 5.41 12.26
C SER A 290 -3.61 4.53 13.28
N GLU A 291 -3.73 4.92 14.54
CA GLU A 291 -3.18 4.25 15.70
C GLU A 291 -4.32 3.90 16.66
N VAL A 292 -4.25 2.75 17.32
CA VAL A 292 -5.18 2.37 18.38
C VAL A 292 -4.41 1.66 19.48
N GLN A 293 -4.67 2.02 20.75
CA GLN A 293 -4.09 1.35 21.91
C GLN A 293 -5.20 0.76 22.78
N LEU A 294 -5.36 -0.56 22.72
CA LEU A 294 -6.31 -1.31 23.54
C LEU A 294 -5.56 -2.12 24.60
N THR A 295 -4.96 -3.23 24.19
CA THR A 295 -4.01 -4.04 24.98
C THR A 295 -2.57 -3.85 24.49
N GLU A 296 -2.42 -3.62 23.19
CA GLU A 296 -1.16 -3.37 22.49
C GLU A 296 -1.37 -2.27 21.45
N GLN A 297 -0.29 -1.56 21.09
CA GLN A 297 -0.36 -0.48 20.11
C GLN A 297 -0.48 -1.08 18.71
N THR A 298 -1.64 -0.89 18.10
CA THR A 298 -1.98 -1.38 16.76
C THR A 298 -1.92 -0.24 15.77
N PHE A 299 -1.25 -0.49 14.64
CA PHE A 299 -1.08 0.46 13.55
C PHE A 299 -1.91 0.03 12.35
N ILE A 300 -2.54 1.01 11.70
CA ILE A 300 -3.37 0.81 10.53
C ILE A 300 -2.84 1.73 9.44
N ILE A 301 -2.50 1.14 8.29
CA ILE A 301 -2.16 1.88 7.07
C ILE A 301 -3.13 1.46 5.98
N ILE A 302 -3.79 2.44 5.36
CA ILE A 302 -4.63 2.26 4.17
C ILE A 302 -3.97 3.02 3.01
N LEU A 303 -3.75 2.34 1.89
CA LEU A 303 -3.16 2.87 0.68
C LEU A 303 -4.29 3.43 -0.20
N ASP A 304 -4.40 4.76 -0.31
CA ASP A 304 -5.54 5.42 -0.96
C ASP A 304 -5.30 5.61 -2.47
N TYR A 305 -5.57 4.54 -3.24
CA TYR A 305 -5.45 4.56 -4.69
C TYR A 305 -6.44 5.50 -5.39
N LYS A 306 -7.68 5.57 -4.90
CA LYS A 306 -8.72 6.42 -5.50
C LYS A 306 -8.30 7.90 -5.48
N GLN A 307 -7.67 8.34 -4.39
CA GLN A 307 -7.17 9.70 -4.28
C GLN A 307 -6.00 9.97 -5.25
N GLN A 308 -5.11 9.00 -5.47
CA GLN A 308 -4.05 9.14 -6.48
C GLN A 308 -4.60 9.30 -7.89
N ASP A 309 -5.59 8.49 -8.27
CA ASP A 309 -6.17 8.54 -9.61
C ASP A 309 -6.93 9.84 -9.86
N TYR A 310 -7.61 10.36 -8.82
CA TYR A 310 -8.23 11.68 -8.86
C TYR A 310 -7.18 12.77 -9.14
N ILE A 311 -6.06 12.79 -8.41
CA ILE A 311 -4.99 13.79 -8.60
C ILE A 311 -4.37 13.68 -10.00
N LYS A 312 -4.21 12.46 -10.53
CA LYS A 312 -3.73 12.26 -11.91
C LYS A 312 -4.72 12.80 -12.94
N MET A 313 -6.01 12.56 -12.75
CA MET A 313 -7.07 13.10 -13.61
C MET A 313 -7.08 14.63 -13.57
N GLU A 314 -7.03 15.23 -12.39
CA GLU A 314 -7.05 16.69 -12.22
C GLU A 314 -5.87 17.36 -12.94
N LYS A 315 -4.65 16.80 -12.81
CA LYS A 315 -3.47 17.28 -13.55
C LYS A 315 -3.65 17.16 -15.07
N ARG A 316 -4.32 16.11 -15.55
CA ARG A 316 -4.61 15.94 -16.98
C ARG A 316 -5.63 16.95 -17.47
N ILE A 317 -6.65 17.24 -16.67
CA ILE A 317 -7.66 18.28 -16.94
C ILE A 317 -6.98 19.64 -17.05
N GLN A 318 -6.16 20.02 -16.07
CA GLN A 318 -5.41 21.30 -16.10
C GLN A 318 -4.50 21.44 -17.33
N LYS A 319 -3.81 20.36 -17.74
CA LYS A 319 -3.01 20.35 -18.98
C LYS A 319 -3.86 20.53 -20.24
N LEU A 320 -5.05 19.96 -20.27
CA LEU A 320 -5.98 20.13 -21.39
C LEU A 320 -6.55 21.54 -21.42
N GLU A 321 -6.97 22.10 -20.28
CA GLU A 321 -7.47 23.47 -20.16
C GLU A 321 -6.42 24.50 -20.62
N THR A 322 -5.18 24.37 -20.16
CA THR A 322 -4.07 25.23 -20.60
C THR A 322 -3.81 25.10 -22.11
N GLY A 323 -3.86 23.88 -22.65
CA GLY A 323 -3.74 23.64 -24.10
C GLY A 323 -4.87 24.26 -24.92
N ILE A 324 -6.12 24.14 -24.46
CA ILE A 324 -7.31 24.74 -25.09
C ILE A 324 -7.22 26.26 -25.06
N ASN A 325 -6.83 26.86 -23.93
CA ASN A 325 -6.70 28.31 -23.80
C ASN A 325 -5.62 28.88 -24.73
N LEU A 326 -4.47 28.20 -24.84
CA LEU A 326 -3.43 28.55 -25.80
C LEU A 326 -3.92 28.45 -27.25
N PHE A 327 -4.69 27.41 -27.57
CA PHE A 327 -5.29 27.24 -28.89
C PHE A 327 -6.28 28.37 -29.22
N LEU A 328 -7.19 28.70 -28.30
CA LEU A 328 -8.19 29.77 -28.47
C LEU A 328 -7.52 31.14 -28.68
N LEU A 329 -6.48 31.46 -27.91
CA LEU A 329 -5.69 32.68 -28.08
C LEU A 329 -5.06 32.77 -29.47
N ASN A 330 -4.45 31.67 -29.93
CA ASN A 330 -3.84 31.60 -31.26
C ASN A 330 -4.89 31.73 -32.38
N MET A 331 -6.06 31.10 -32.23
CA MET A 331 -7.16 31.20 -33.18
C MET A 331 -7.76 32.61 -33.24
N LYS A 332 -7.94 33.27 -32.09
CA LYS A 332 -8.38 34.68 -32.03
C LYS A 332 -7.38 35.58 -32.75
N GLY A 333 -6.08 35.43 -32.48
CA GLY A 333 -5.03 36.19 -33.15
C GLY A 333 -5.01 35.95 -34.66
N PHE A 334 -5.30 34.72 -35.10
CA PHE A 334 -5.46 34.39 -36.51
C PHE A 334 -6.67 35.09 -37.14
N LEU A 335 -7.85 35.01 -36.51
CA LEU A 335 -9.08 35.63 -37.02
C LEU A 335 -8.95 37.15 -37.12
N ILE A 336 -8.32 37.80 -36.13
CA ILE A 336 -8.04 39.24 -36.17
C ILE A 336 -7.17 39.59 -37.37
N LYS A 337 -6.09 38.82 -37.62
CA LYS A 337 -5.23 39.03 -38.80
C LYS A 337 -6.00 38.85 -40.11
N GLN A 338 -6.88 37.87 -40.20
CA GLN A 338 -7.74 37.66 -41.37
C GLN A 338 -8.72 38.82 -41.58
N LEU A 339 -9.33 39.33 -40.50
CA LEU A 339 -10.24 40.46 -40.57
C LEU A 339 -9.53 41.75 -41.01
N ILE A 340 -8.34 42.03 -40.47
CA ILE A 340 -7.49 43.15 -40.92
C ILE A 340 -7.15 42.98 -42.41
N MET A 341 -6.77 41.77 -42.83
CA MET A 341 -6.50 41.50 -44.23
C MET A 341 -7.73 41.71 -45.11
N LEU A 342 -8.90 41.17 -44.74
CA LEU A 342 -10.14 41.37 -45.50
C LEU A 342 -10.55 42.84 -45.59
N ASN A 343 -10.43 43.60 -44.51
CA ASN A 343 -10.71 45.05 -44.53
C ASN A 343 -9.76 45.79 -45.48
N ASN A 344 -8.48 45.41 -45.51
CA ASN A 344 -7.50 45.97 -46.44
C ASN A 344 -7.73 45.53 -47.90
N SER A 345 -8.51 44.46 -48.14
CA SER A 345 -8.82 43.95 -49.48
C SER A 345 -9.93 44.71 -50.20
N LYS A 346 -10.74 45.51 -49.50
CA LYS A 346 -11.92 46.20 -50.05
C LYS A 346 -11.60 47.35 -51.03
N GLY A 347 -10.34 47.50 -51.47
CA GLY A 347 -9.97 48.54 -52.44
C GLY A 347 -8.73 48.33 -53.32
N LYS A 348 -8.04 47.17 -53.33
CA LYS A 348 -6.80 47.01 -54.14
C LYS A 348 -6.51 45.59 -54.68
N ASP A 349 -5.90 45.58 -55.86
CA ASP A 349 -4.99 44.62 -56.52
C ASP A 349 -5.18 43.11 -56.31
N SER A 350 -5.30 42.36 -57.41
CA SER A 350 -5.44 40.90 -57.44
C SER A 350 -4.40 40.14 -56.62
N SER A 351 -3.18 40.68 -56.43
CA SER A 351 -2.12 40.10 -55.60
C SER A 351 -2.54 39.91 -54.14
N PHE A 352 -3.38 40.80 -53.61
CA PHE A 352 -3.83 40.75 -52.22
C PHE A 352 -4.70 39.50 -51.95
N ILE A 353 -5.56 39.14 -52.91
CA ILE A 353 -6.40 37.92 -52.85
C ILE A 353 -5.51 36.67 -52.83
N TYR A 354 -4.47 36.64 -53.68
CA TYR A 354 -3.51 35.52 -53.69
C TYR A 354 -2.69 35.46 -52.40
N MET A 355 -2.33 36.59 -51.79
CA MET A 355 -1.64 36.63 -50.49
C MET A 355 -2.51 36.03 -49.38
N ASN A 356 -3.81 36.34 -49.37
CA ASN A 356 -4.76 35.72 -48.44
C ASN A 356 -4.87 34.21 -48.66
N LYS A 357 -4.93 33.77 -49.92
CA LYS A 357 -4.98 32.34 -50.27
C LYS A 357 -3.73 31.59 -49.77
N VAL A 358 -2.53 32.16 -49.95
CA VAL A 358 -1.28 31.59 -49.41
C VAL A 358 -1.31 31.50 -47.89
N ASN A 359 -1.69 32.58 -47.21
CA ASN A 359 -1.72 32.62 -45.75
C ASN A 359 -2.71 31.60 -45.17
N LEU A 360 -3.88 31.46 -45.79
CA LEU A 360 -4.87 30.47 -45.41
C LEU A 360 -4.36 29.04 -45.63
N MET A 361 -3.72 28.77 -46.77
CA MET A 361 -3.07 27.47 -47.01
C MET A 361 -2.05 27.15 -45.93
N TYR A 362 -1.13 28.08 -45.62
CA TYR A 362 -0.10 27.89 -44.59
C TYR A 362 -0.70 27.59 -43.22
N ILE A 363 -1.83 28.20 -42.87
CA ILE A 363 -2.47 28.00 -41.56
C ILE A 363 -3.24 26.69 -41.51
N LEU A 364 -3.95 26.34 -42.59
CA LEU A 364 -4.57 25.02 -42.72
C LEU A 364 -3.52 23.90 -42.63
N THR A 365 -2.29 24.09 -43.14
CA THR A 365 -1.23 23.09 -42.94
C THR A 365 -0.87 22.89 -41.47
N LYS A 366 -0.82 23.97 -40.68
CA LYS A 366 -0.52 23.90 -39.24
C LYS A 366 -1.64 23.27 -38.41
N LEU A 367 -2.89 23.49 -38.83
CA LEU A 367 -4.09 23.01 -38.13
C LEU A 367 -4.56 21.63 -38.60
N SER A 368 -3.95 21.06 -39.64
CA SER A 368 -4.36 19.76 -40.17
C SER A 368 -4.12 18.65 -39.15
N VAL A 369 -5.22 18.05 -38.66
CA VAL A 369 -5.21 16.80 -37.88
C VAL A 369 -5.63 15.69 -38.81
N ARG A 370 -4.74 14.72 -39.05
CA ARG A 370 -4.97 13.65 -40.03
C ARG A 370 -5.42 12.38 -39.34
N GLN A 371 -6.60 11.88 -39.71
CA GLN A 371 -7.12 10.61 -39.20
C GLN A 371 -6.86 9.43 -40.16
N ASN A 372 -6.65 9.66 -41.46
CA ASN A 372 -6.36 8.59 -42.43
C ASN A 372 -5.33 9.03 -43.48
N LEU A 373 -4.22 8.30 -43.60
CA LEU A 373 -3.13 8.55 -44.55
C LEU A 373 -3.30 7.66 -45.80
N PHE A 374 -3.85 8.21 -46.88
CA PHE A 374 -3.97 7.50 -48.16
C PHE A 374 -2.79 7.82 -49.09
N VAL A 375 -2.21 6.78 -49.68
CA VAL A 375 -1.09 6.87 -50.63
C VAL A 375 -1.64 7.08 -52.06
N HIS A 376 -1.09 8.05 -52.81
CA HIS A 376 -1.51 8.37 -54.18
C HIS A 376 -0.32 8.76 -55.06
N LYS A 377 -0.48 8.61 -56.39
CA LYS A 377 0.51 9.08 -57.37
C LYS A 377 0.40 10.60 -57.55
N CYS A 378 1.52 11.30 -57.43
CA CYS A 378 1.62 12.74 -57.48
C CYS A 378 2.64 13.17 -58.56
N LYS A 379 2.17 13.94 -59.56
CA LYS A 379 3.04 14.60 -60.54
C LYS A 379 3.70 15.83 -59.89
N ILE A 380 5.01 15.79 -59.69
CA ILE A 380 5.74 16.82 -58.94
C ILE A 380 5.82 18.14 -59.71
N VAL A 381 6.26 18.06 -60.97
CA VAL A 381 6.55 19.24 -61.79
C VAL A 381 5.34 20.17 -61.93
N PRO A 382 4.13 19.67 -62.27
CA PRO A 382 2.93 20.51 -62.37
C PRO A 382 2.53 21.13 -61.03
N LYS A 383 2.67 20.40 -59.91
CA LYS A 383 2.33 20.93 -58.58
C LYS A 383 3.28 22.05 -58.17
N ILE A 384 4.58 21.87 -58.33
CA ILE A 384 5.54 22.93 -58.00
C ILE A 384 5.31 24.16 -58.88
N ASN A 385 5.07 23.98 -60.19
CA ASN A 385 4.70 25.08 -61.10
C ASN A 385 3.43 25.81 -60.66
N HIS A 386 2.41 25.09 -60.18
CA HIS A 386 1.20 25.68 -59.63
C HIS A 386 1.50 26.55 -58.40
N PHE A 387 2.26 26.02 -57.43
CA PHE A 387 2.66 26.75 -56.23
C PHE A 387 3.49 27.99 -56.57
N ILE A 388 4.45 27.89 -57.48
CA ILE A 388 5.26 29.04 -57.93
C ILE A 388 4.37 30.12 -58.57
N LYS A 389 3.46 29.74 -59.48
CA LYS A 389 2.52 30.71 -60.09
C LYS A 389 1.66 31.40 -59.02
N LEU A 390 1.20 30.65 -58.04
CA LEU A 390 0.35 31.16 -56.95
C LEU A 390 1.13 32.15 -56.06
N PHE A 391 2.35 31.81 -55.65
CA PHE A 391 3.20 32.67 -54.82
C PHE A 391 3.75 33.88 -55.58
N ASN A 392 4.09 33.74 -56.87
CA ASN A 392 4.48 34.88 -57.73
C ASN A 392 3.33 35.90 -57.84
N LYS A 393 2.08 35.43 -57.99
CA LYS A 393 0.89 36.30 -57.97
C LYS A 393 0.67 36.95 -56.60
N ALA A 394 0.89 36.21 -55.51
CA ALA A 394 0.71 36.69 -54.14
C ALA A 394 1.69 37.80 -53.76
N TYR A 395 2.98 37.63 -54.08
CA TYR A 395 4.05 38.51 -53.60
C TYR A 395 4.64 39.43 -54.68
N LYS A 396 4.17 39.34 -55.93
CA LYS A 396 4.72 40.07 -57.11
C LYS A 396 6.23 39.87 -57.32
N LYS A 397 6.77 38.74 -56.85
CA LYS A 397 8.18 38.34 -57.06
C LYS A 397 8.26 37.32 -58.20
N ARG A 398 9.37 37.31 -58.95
CA ARG A 398 9.64 36.27 -59.96
C ARG A 398 10.62 35.27 -59.38
N VAL A 399 10.25 34.00 -59.45
CA VAL A 399 11.11 32.86 -59.13
C VAL A 399 11.33 32.07 -60.41
N ASN A 400 12.56 32.03 -60.90
CA ASN A 400 12.94 31.26 -62.08
C ASN A 400 13.15 29.80 -61.69
N PHE A 401 12.59 28.91 -62.50
CA PHE A 401 12.46 27.50 -62.17
C PHE A 401 12.91 26.60 -63.32
N GLN A 402 13.79 25.64 -63.04
CA GLN A 402 14.36 24.75 -64.05
C GLN A 402 14.33 23.30 -63.56
N PHE A 403 13.68 22.41 -64.32
CA PHE A 403 13.74 20.96 -64.13
C PHE A 403 14.50 20.30 -65.27
N GLU A 404 15.37 19.35 -64.95
CA GLU A 404 16.09 18.54 -65.95
C GLU A 404 15.17 17.52 -66.65
N LYS A 405 14.10 17.05 -65.98
CA LYS A 405 13.09 16.14 -66.55
C LYS A 405 11.68 16.66 -66.31
N GLN A 406 10.86 16.74 -67.36
CA GLN A 406 9.51 17.31 -67.30
C GLN A 406 8.45 16.37 -66.69
N HIS A 407 8.75 15.06 -66.60
CA HIS A 407 7.83 14.05 -66.09
C HIS A 407 8.42 13.30 -64.90
N ILE A 408 8.22 13.86 -63.70
CA ILE A 408 8.59 13.21 -62.43
C ILE A 408 7.30 12.91 -61.64
N GLN A 409 7.11 11.63 -61.30
CA GLN A 409 6.01 11.15 -60.47
C GLN A 409 6.56 10.47 -59.21
N ILE A 410 5.92 10.75 -58.06
CA ILE A 410 6.17 10.03 -56.80
C ILE A 410 4.87 9.47 -56.26
N THR A 411 4.95 8.36 -55.53
CA THR A 411 3.82 7.86 -54.73
C THR A 411 3.95 8.41 -53.32
N THR A 412 3.02 9.26 -52.90
CA THR A 412 3.08 9.96 -51.60
C THR A 412 1.74 10.03 -50.89
N TYR A 413 1.75 10.32 -49.59
CA TYR A 413 0.52 10.55 -48.84
C TYR A 413 -0.23 11.79 -49.36
N LYS A 414 -1.56 11.69 -49.43
CA LYS A 414 -2.43 12.80 -49.87
C LYS A 414 -2.15 14.06 -49.05
N ASN A 415 -2.04 15.20 -49.73
CA ASN A 415 -1.78 16.54 -49.19
C ASN A 415 -0.40 16.77 -48.52
N VAL A 416 0.36 15.74 -48.11
CA VAL A 416 1.62 15.93 -47.36
C VAL A 416 2.68 16.65 -48.18
N PHE A 417 2.82 16.27 -49.44
CA PHE A 417 3.73 16.95 -50.36
C PHE A 417 3.32 18.41 -50.59
N GLU A 418 2.02 18.68 -50.70
CA GLU A 418 1.50 20.05 -50.88
C GLU A 418 1.71 20.91 -49.63
N GLU A 419 1.56 20.33 -48.45
CA GLU A 419 1.83 21.02 -47.20
C GLU A 419 3.32 21.34 -47.04
N LEU A 420 4.19 20.39 -47.39
CA LEU A 420 5.64 20.61 -47.41
C LEU A 420 6.00 21.75 -48.37
N LEU A 421 5.43 21.76 -49.58
CA LEU A 421 5.60 22.85 -50.54
C LEU A 421 5.05 24.18 -50.03
N THR A 422 3.92 24.18 -49.35
CA THR A 422 3.34 25.40 -48.76
C THR A 422 4.30 26.01 -47.76
N ILE A 423 4.84 25.21 -46.84
CA ILE A 423 5.79 25.68 -45.82
C ILE A 423 7.09 26.17 -46.48
N LEU A 424 7.63 25.37 -47.41
CA LEU A 424 8.86 25.68 -48.13
C LEU A 424 8.77 27.00 -48.90
N MET A 425 7.74 27.17 -49.73
CA MET A 425 7.52 28.39 -50.52
C MET A 425 7.25 29.60 -49.63
N THR A 426 6.56 29.43 -48.50
CA THR A 426 6.36 30.53 -47.53
C THR A 426 7.69 31.07 -47.01
N PHE A 427 8.66 30.20 -46.70
CA PHE A 427 9.97 30.65 -46.24
C PHE A 427 10.81 31.28 -47.36
N ILE A 428 10.84 30.68 -48.55
CA ILE A 428 11.56 31.21 -49.72
C ILE A 428 11.10 32.65 -50.04
N PHE A 429 9.79 32.87 -50.16
CA PHE A 429 9.26 34.18 -50.56
C PHE A 429 9.34 35.25 -49.46
N ARG A 430 9.42 34.84 -48.18
CA ARG A 430 9.69 35.75 -47.05
C ARG A 430 11.14 36.20 -47.00
N LEU A 431 12.08 35.29 -47.25
CA LEU A 431 13.52 35.57 -47.22
C LEU A 431 13.98 36.35 -48.47
N GLN A 432 13.27 36.24 -49.58
CA GLN A 432 13.63 36.93 -50.82
C GLN A 432 13.58 38.46 -50.67
N THR A 433 14.72 39.14 -50.69
CA THR A 433 14.83 40.61 -50.68
C THR A 433 14.83 41.21 -52.09
N ASN A 434 15.40 40.52 -53.09
CA ASN A 434 15.52 41.00 -54.47
C ASN A 434 14.62 40.26 -55.48
N SER A 435 14.16 40.95 -56.53
CA SER A 435 13.17 40.47 -57.51
C SER A 435 13.67 39.43 -58.52
N GLN A 436 14.96 39.08 -58.52
CA GLN A 436 15.60 38.18 -59.49
C GLN A 436 16.29 36.95 -58.86
N THR A 437 15.70 36.33 -57.83
CA THR A 437 16.30 35.11 -57.27
C THR A 437 16.05 33.90 -58.17
N LYS A 438 17.15 33.20 -58.52
CA LYS A 438 17.11 31.99 -59.36
C LYS A 438 17.01 30.76 -58.47
N LEU A 439 15.79 30.30 -58.22
CA LEU A 439 15.54 29.05 -57.51
C LEU A 439 15.75 27.86 -58.45
N ILE A 440 16.94 27.30 -58.44
CA ILE A 440 17.19 26.05 -59.16
C ILE A 440 16.68 24.93 -58.24
N LEU A 441 15.61 24.22 -58.66
CA LEU A 441 15.22 22.92 -58.08
C LEU A 441 15.65 21.82 -59.05
N ARG A 442 16.80 21.19 -58.80
CA ARG A 442 17.21 20.00 -59.57
C ARG A 442 16.69 18.75 -58.90
N GLY A 443 16.12 17.86 -59.70
CA GLY A 443 15.75 16.50 -59.30
C GLY A 443 16.86 15.54 -59.73
N SER A 444 17.80 15.20 -58.85
CA SER A 444 18.84 14.21 -59.17
C SER A 444 18.43 12.82 -58.71
N TYR A 445 18.73 11.82 -59.54
CA TYR A 445 18.64 10.41 -59.14
C TYR A 445 20.02 10.01 -58.64
N TYR A 446 20.10 9.54 -57.39
CA TYR A 446 21.28 8.81 -56.93
C TYR A 446 21.21 7.37 -57.45
N GLN A 447 22.36 6.81 -57.86
CA GLN A 447 22.46 5.41 -58.30
C GLN A 447 21.89 4.50 -57.20
N ASN A 448 20.95 3.62 -57.60
CA ASN A 448 19.91 2.91 -56.81
C ASN A 448 18.59 3.70 -56.63
N GLU A 449 17.69 3.52 -57.60
CA GLU A 449 16.45 4.21 -58.01
C GLU A 449 15.36 4.63 -56.97
N GLN A 450 15.61 4.59 -55.66
CA GLN A 450 14.55 4.68 -54.64
C GLN A 450 14.21 6.09 -54.14
N PHE A 451 15.08 7.06 -54.37
CA PHE A 451 14.95 8.42 -53.82
C PHE A 451 14.88 9.50 -54.91
N LEU A 452 14.27 10.61 -54.54
CA LEU A 452 14.24 11.85 -55.30
C LEU A 452 14.79 12.98 -54.44
N ASP A 453 15.90 13.58 -54.88
CA ASP A 453 16.48 14.74 -54.22
C ASP A 453 15.98 16.03 -54.88
N LEU A 454 15.33 16.90 -54.12
CA LEU A 454 15.01 18.27 -54.53
C LEU A 454 16.11 19.20 -54.05
N LEU A 455 16.96 19.63 -54.98
CA LEU A 455 18.12 20.49 -54.73
C LEU A 455 17.73 21.96 -54.84
N ILE A 456 17.68 22.71 -53.75
CA ILE A 456 17.29 24.13 -53.71
C ILE A 456 18.52 25.02 -53.65
N LYS A 457 18.77 25.76 -54.73
CA LYS A 457 19.79 26.84 -54.73
C LYS A 457 19.13 28.20 -54.51
N PHE A 458 19.53 28.89 -53.45
CA PHE A 458 19.00 30.21 -53.05
C PHE A 458 20.13 31.08 -52.46
N ASP A 459 20.09 32.39 -52.65
CA ASP A 459 21.17 33.29 -52.19
C ASP A 459 21.33 33.25 -50.66
N GLN A 460 20.25 33.01 -49.92
CA GLN A 460 20.27 32.82 -48.47
C GLN A 460 19.99 31.35 -48.08
N SER A 461 20.54 30.38 -48.82
CA SER A 461 20.31 28.94 -48.59
C SER A 461 20.58 28.50 -47.15
N PHE A 462 21.59 29.08 -46.49
CA PHE A 462 21.90 28.78 -45.10
C PHE A 462 20.80 29.24 -44.12
N GLN A 463 20.26 30.44 -44.30
CA GLN A 463 19.16 30.94 -43.46
C GLN A 463 17.87 30.13 -43.71
N LEU A 464 17.60 29.77 -44.98
CA LEU A 464 16.49 28.89 -45.33
C LEU A 464 16.62 27.52 -44.64
N PHE A 465 17.82 26.93 -44.68
CA PHE A 465 18.12 25.66 -44.02
C PHE A 465 17.84 25.74 -42.51
N GLN A 466 18.37 26.76 -41.82
CA GLN A 466 18.15 26.93 -40.38
C GLN A 466 16.66 27.07 -40.03
N GLN A 467 15.92 27.90 -40.76
CA GLN A 467 14.49 28.13 -40.49
C GLN A 467 13.63 26.89 -40.73
N LEU A 468 13.92 26.12 -41.80
CA LEU A 468 13.20 24.88 -42.07
C LEU A 468 13.56 23.78 -41.06
N GLN A 469 14.83 23.69 -40.63
CA GLN A 469 15.29 22.71 -39.64
C GLN A 469 14.72 22.98 -38.24
N GLN A 470 14.47 24.24 -37.88
CA GLN A 470 13.81 24.60 -36.62
C GLN A 470 12.27 24.39 -36.67
N ASN A 471 11.69 24.27 -37.86
CA ASN A 471 10.24 24.14 -38.01
C ASN A 471 9.78 22.69 -37.79
N SER A 472 9.13 22.44 -36.64
CA SER A 472 8.63 21.11 -36.25
C SER A 472 7.61 20.53 -37.23
N HIS A 473 6.74 21.35 -37.83
CA HIS A 473 5.76 20.89 -38.82
C HIS A 473 6.43 20.46 -40.13
N PHE A 474 7.43 21.22 -40.60
CA PHE A 474 8.20 20.87 -41.78
C PHE A 474 8.93 19.53 -41.59
N ARG A 475 9.62 19.37 -40.45
CA ARG A 475 10.32 18.11 -40.11
C ARG A 475 9.36 16.92 -39.97
N LYS A 476 8.19 17.12 -39.37
CA LYS A 476 7.15 16.09 -39.28
C LYS A 476 6.65 15.65 -40.66
N ASN A 477 6.40 16.61 -41.56
CA ASN A 477 6.00 16.30 -42.93
C ASN A 477 7.13 15.62 -43.72
N LEU A 478 8.38 16.08 -43.56
CA LEU A 478 9.55 15.46 -44.19
C LEU A 478 9.75 14.00 -43.73
N LYS A 479 9.64 13.72 -42.43
CA LYS A 479 9.74 12.36 -41.87
C LYS A 479 8.72 11.38 -42.47
N GLN A 480 7.57 11.88 -42.92
CA GLN A 480 6.52 11.04 -43.50
C GLN A 480 6.76 10.69 -44.95
N ILE A 481 7.55 11.48 -45.69
CA ILE A 481 7.72 11.32 -47.14
C ILE A 481 9.18 11.22 -47.58
N GLY A 482 10.12 11.26 -46.63
CA GLY A 482 11.55 11.11 -46.84
C GLY A 482 12.18 10.20 -45.78
N PRO A 483 13.45 9.81 -45.98
CA PRO A 483 14.14 8.85 -45.12
C PRO A 483 14.47 9.39 -43.73
N CYS A 484 14.68 10.70 -43.62
CA CYS A 484 15.07 11.37 -42.38
C CYS A 484 14.17 12.58 -42.14
N ASP A 485 14.09 13.00 -40.88
CA ASP A 485 13.41 14.23 -40.46
C ASP A 485 14.34 15.46 -40.47
N ARG A 486 15.51 15.34 -41.13
CA ARG A 486 16.55 16.37 -41.23
C ARG A 486 16.80 16.71 -42.69
N LEU A 487 17.04 18.00 -42.93
CA LEU A 487 17.52 18.49 -44.21
C LEU A 487 19.01 18.21 -44.37
N LEU A 488 19.44 18.06 -45.63
CA LEU A 488 20.85 17.98 -45.98
C LEU A 488 21.27 19.32 -46.63
N MET A 489 22.52 19.70 -46.48
CA MET A 489 23.07 20.91 -47.09
C MET A 489 24.47 20.61 -47.63
N GLU A 490 24.68 20.87 -48.92
CA GLU A 490 25.96 20.68 -49.60
C GLU A 490 26.20 21.87 -50.53
N ASN A 491 27.40 22.47 -50.52
CA ASN A 491 27.80 23.53 -51.44
C ASN A 491 26.78 24.69 -51.62
N ASN A 492 26.22 25.18 -50.50
CA ASN A 492 25.15 26.20 -50.50
C ASN A 492 23.86 25.79 -51.25
N VAL A 493 23.55 24.49 -51.26
CA VAL A 493 22.30 23.93 -51.78
C VAL A 493 21.59 23.20 -50.64
N VAL A 494 20.31 23.50 -50.43
CA VAL A 494 19.46 22.76 -49.49
C VAL A 494 18.89 21.55 -50.21
N ILE A 495 19.10 20.35 -49.69
CA ILE A 495 18.67 19.10 -50.32
C ILE A 495 17.51 18.51 -49.51
N ILE A 496 16.37 18.35 -50.17
CA ILE A 496 15.18 17.66 -49.63
C ILE A 496 15.08 16.30 -50.30
N ARG A 497 15.44 15.24 -49.57
CA ARG A 497 15.35 13.86 -50.04
C ARG A 497 13.97 13.26 -49.78
N LEU A 498 13.32 12.75 -50.82
CA LEU A 498 12.00 12.15 -50.80
C LEU A 498 12.05 10.70 -51.28
N TYR A 499 11.11 9.86 -50.82
CA TYR A 499 10.91 8.53 -51.40
C TYR A 499 10.20 8.64 -52.75
N LYS A 500 10.65 7.85 -53.74
CA LYS A 500 9.99 7.76 -55.04
C LYS A 500 8.65 7.02 -54.95
N ASP A 501 8.62 5.94 -54.16
CA ASP A 501 7.42 5.14 -53.94
C ASP A 501 7.23 4.75 -52.46
N LEU A 502 6.35 5.47 -51.76
CA LEU A 502 6.02 5.17 -50.36
C LEU A 502 5.26 3.85 -50.17
N SER A 503 4.67 3.27 -51.22
CA SER A 503 3.95 2.00 -51.09
C SER A 503 4.88 0.84 -50.74
N GLN A 504 6.10 0.85 -51.29
CA GLN A 504 7.13 -0.16 -51.03
C GLN A 504 7.74 -0.03 -49.63
N VAL A 505 7.83 1.20 -49.09
CA VAL A 505 8.38 1.47 -47.75
C VAL A 505 7.40 1.04 -46.65
N ASN A 506 6.09 1.23 -46.86
CA ASN A 506 5.07 0.79 -45.90
C ASN A 506 5.01 -0.74 -45.74
N GLN A 507 5.33 -1.50 -46.79
CA GLN A 507 5.42 -2.97 -46.73
C GLN A 507 6.59 -3.43 -45.83
N LEU A 508 7.69 -2.67 -45.79
CA LEU A 508 8.84 -2.94 -44.91
C LEU A 508 8.59 -2.53 -43.45
N GLN A 509 7.92 -1.40 -43.21
CA GLN A 509 7.58 -0.97 -41.83
C GLN A 509 6.51 -1.85 -41.17
N THR A 510 5.55 -2.36 -41.93
CA THR A 510 4.58 -3.35 -41.43
C THR A 510 5.26 -4.67 -41.05
N PHE A 511 6.27 -5.09 -41.80
CA PHE A 511 7.09 -6.27 -41.46
C PHE A 511 7.90 -6.08 -40.17
N LEU A 512 8.56 -4.92 -39.98
CA LEU A 512 9.34 -4.60 -38.78
C LEU A 512 8.49 -4.41 -37.51
N ASN A 513 7.28 -3.87 -37.66
CA ASN A 513 6.35 -3.75 -36.54
C ASN A 513 5.76 -5.12 -36.13
N HIS A 514 5.59 -6.05 -37.08
CA HIS A 514 5.19 -7.43 -36.77
C HIS A 514 6.30 -8.25 -36.11
N SER A 515 7.58 -7.99 -36.40
CA SER A 515 8.69 -8.66 -35.70
C SER A 515 8.87 -8.15 -34.26
N ASN A 516 8.65 -6.86 -34.01
CA ASN A 516 8.76 -6.30 -32.65
C ASN A 516 7.61 -6.73 -31.73
N LEU A 517 6.42 -7.01 -32.25
CA LEU A 517 5.30 -7.58 -31.48
C LEU A 517 5.56 -9.02 -31.01
N LYS A 518 6.48 -9.76 -31.64
CA LYS A 518 6.89 -11.10 -31.18
C LYS A 518 7.94 -11.07 -30.06
N GLN A 519 8.66 -9.97 -29.87
CA GLN A 519 9.63 -9.83 -28.77
C GLN A 519 9.04 -9.18 -27.51
N THR A 520 7.90 -8.49 -27.60
CA THR A 520 7.25 -7.88 -26.43
C THR A 520 6.37 -8.84 -25.62
N ASN A 521 6.22 -10.10 -26.02
CA ASN A 521 5.56 -11.15 -25.23
C ASN A 521 6.56 -12.06 -24.49
N SER A 522 7.83 -11.69 -24.47
CA SER A 522 8.88 -12.36 -23.70
C SER A 522 9.85 -11.33 -23.14
N ILE A 523 9.44 -10.66 -22.06
CA ILE A 523 10.26 -10.19 -20.92
C ILE A 523 9.28 -9.80 -19.81
#